data_AF-A0A101JBV0-F1
#
_entry.id   AF-A0A101JBV0-F1
#
_cell.length_a   1.000
_cell.length_b   1.000
_cell.length_c   1.000
_cell.angle_alpha   90.00
_cell.angle_beta   90.00
_cell.angle_gamma   90.00
#
_symmetry.space_group_name_H-M   'P 1'
#
loop_
_entity.id
_entity.type
_entity.pdbx_description
1 polymer ?
#
loop_
_entity_poly.entity_id
_entity_poly.type
_entity_poly.pdbx_seq_one_letter_code
_entity_poly.pdbx_strand_id
1 'polypeptide(L)'
;MPNKTIYIADDDLPVLQRAQELTGGNLSGAIVTALRRLVTIEEAKHAGYAEITVKVGLANSSIKRFLGVALGEWTASSNDGEETYSLFRTAKGRFAVHHSRPELHIPAGPNAERGQKWSSGWRGWIGDWSPDQAWMRTPAQATFAVVDTVEELEPLLPAELYRLALQTIHDEPEVEDLDI
;
A
#
# COMPACT_ATOMS: atom_id res chain seq x y z
N MET A 1 -12.96 20.18 34.59
CA MET A 1 -13.22 20.08 33.14
C MET A 1 -14.52 20.81 32.84
N PRO A 2 -14.60 21.63 31.77
CA PRO A 2 -15.87 22.25 31.38
C PRO A 2 -16.79 21.19 30.77
N ASN A 3 -18.06 21.19 31.19
CA ASN A 3 -19.09 20.37 30.56
C ASN A 3 -19.48 20.99 29.22
N LYS A 4 -19.62 20.17 28.18
CA LYS A 4 -20.11 20.56 26.85
C LYS A 4 -21.29 19.68 26.48
N THR A 5 -22.37 20.30 26.01
CA THR A 5 -23.55 19.60 25.49
C THR A 5 -23.52 19.64 23.97
N ILE A 6 -23.79 18.51 23.33
CA ILE A 6 -23.91 18.39 21.88
C ILE A 6 -25.31 17.88 21.55
N TYR A 7 -25.91 18.41 20.48
CA TYR A 7 -27.18 17.94 19.94
C TYR A 7 -26.89 16.94 18.83
N ILE A 8 -27.64 15.84 18.81
CA ILE A 8 -27.42 14.70 17.91
C ILE A 8 -28.78 14.31 17.36
N ALA A 9 -28.84 13.96 16.08
CA ALA A 9 -30.07 13.48 15.47
C ALA A 9 -30.46 12.11 16.06
N ASP A 10 -31.76 11.84 16.16
CA ASP A 10 -32.25 10.56 16.67
C ASP A 10 -31.71 9.37 15.85
N ASP A 11 -31.52 9.57 14.54
CA ASP A 11 -30.98 8.57 13.61
C ASP A 11 -29.52 8.17 13.90
N ASP A 12 -28.75 9.02 14.59
CA ASP A 12 -27.35 8.77 14.94
C ASP A 12 -27.18 8.10 16.32
N LEU A 13 -28.25 8.01 17.13
CA LEU A 13 -28.22 7.34 18.44
C LEU A 13 -27.71 5.90 18.39
N PRO A 14 -28.05 5.06 17.38
CA PRO A 14 -27.51 3.70 17.27
C PRO A 14 -25.98 3.66 17.18
N VAL A 15 -25.36 4.64 16.51
CA VAL A 15 -23.90 4.73 16.37
C VAL A 15 -23.25 5.00 17.72
N LEU A 16 -23.83 5.91 18.52
CA LEU A 16 -23.34 6.24 19.85
C LEU A 16 -23.44 5.05 20.82
N GLN A 17 -24.59 4.37 20.83
CA GLN A 17 -24.79 3.17 21.64
C GLN A 17 -23.75 2.11 21.29
N ARG A 18 -23.54 1.85 19.99
CA ARG A 18 -22.55 0.88 19.55
C ARG A 18 -21.12 1.28 19.94
N ALA A 19 -20.77 2.55 19.81
CA ALA A 19 -19.47 3.06 20.23
C ALA A 19 -19.27 2.91 21.75
N GLN A 20 -20.32 3.14 22.54
CA GLN A 20 -20.28 2.98 23.99
C GLN A 20 -20.07 1.50 24.40
N GLU A 21 -20.77 0.56 23.76
CA GLU A 21 -20.57 -0.88 23.99
C GLU A 21 -19.13 -1.31 23.69
N LEU A 22 -18.61 -0.89 22.53
CA LEU A 22 -17.26 -1.27 22.07
C LEU A 22 -16.14 -0.66 22.93
N THR A 23 -16.43 0.42 23.66
CA THR A 23 -15.45 1.13 24.50
C THR A 23 -15.67 0.91 26.00
N GLY A 24 -16.50 -0.06 26.38
CA GLY A 24 -16.71 -0.44 27.78
C GLY A 24 -17.51 0.59 28.59
N GLY A 25 -18.44 1.29 27.96
CA GLY A 25 -19.36 2.23 28.63
C GLY A 25 -18.94 3.70 28.60
N ASN A 26 -17.72 4.03 28.15
CA ASN A 26 -17.18 5.40 28.18
C ASN A 26 -17.42 6.16 26.85
N LEU A 27 -18.65 6.64 26.67
CA LEU A 27 -19.03 7.40 25.47
C LEU A 27 -18.23 8.70 25.29
N SER A 28 -17.97 9.45 26.38
CA SER A 28 -17.20 10.70 26.30
C SER A 28 -15.77 10.46 25.81
N GLY A 29 -15.12 9.40 26.30
CA GLY A 29 -13.79 8.99 25.82
C GLY A 29 -13.80 8.56 24.36
N ALA A 30 -14.83 7.83 23.93
CA ALA A 30 -15.01 7.42 22.53
C ALA A 30 -15.14 8.64 21.61
N ILE A 31 -15.97 9.62 21.98
CA ILE A 31 -16.16 10.87 21.22
C ILE A 31 -14.84 11.64 21.11
N VAL A 32 -14.12 11.86 22.21
CA VAL A 32 -12.84 12.57 22.18
C VAL A 32 -11.81 11.85 21.31
N THR A 33 -11.77 10.52 21.36
CA THR A 33 -10.86 9.72 20.53
C THR A 33 -11.20 9.85 19.04
N ALA A 34 -12.49 9.79 18.69
CA ALA A 34 -12.96 9.97 17.33
C ALA A 34 -12.66 11.38 16.80
N LEU A 35 -12.93 12.41 17.60
CA LEU A 35 -12.65 13.81 17.22
C LEU A 35 -11.15 14.08 17.06
N ARG A 36 -10.29 13.55 17.95
CA ARG A 36 -8.84 13.66 17.79
C ARG A 36 -8.38 13.05 16.47
N ARG A 37 -8.88 11.86 16.14
CA ARG A 37 -8.57 11.20 14.87
C ARG A 37 -9.05 12.03 13.68
N LEU A 38 -10.27 12.57 13.75
CA LEU A 38 -10.83 13.44 12.70
C LEU A 38 -9.93 14.65 12.47
N VAL A 39 -9.55 15.36 13.54
CA VAL A 39 -8.65 16.52 13.46
C VAL A 39 -7.32 16.15 12.81
N THR A 40 -6.67 15.06 13.24
CA THR A 40 -5.41 14.61 12.63
C THR A 40 -5.55 14.31 11.13
N ILE A 41 -6.69 13.74 10.71
CA ILE A 41 -6.95 13.45 9.29
C ILE A 41 -7.19 14.74 8.51
N GLU A 42 -7.99 15.67 9.03
CA GLU A 42 -8.29 16.92 8.35
C GLU A 42 -7.07 17.84 8.27
N GLU A 43 -6.28 17.96 9.34
CA GLU A 43 -5.00 18.68 9.32
C GLU A 43 -4.04 18.10 8.29
N ALA A 44 -3.95 16.77 8.21
CA ALA A 44 -3.14 16.10 7.21
C ALA A 44 -3.63 16.40 5.78
N LYS A 45 -4.95 16.38 5.54
CA LYS A 45 -5.53 16.76 4.24
C LYS A 45 -5.24 18.20 3.86
N HIS A 46 -5.35 19.13 4.81
CA HIS A 46 -5.00 20.53 4.60
C HIS A 46 -3.52 20.72 4.26
N ALA A 47 -2.64 19.89 4.82
CA ALA A 47 -1.23 19.83 4.47
C ALA A 47 -0.93 18.97 3.21
N GLY A 48 -1.97 18.54 2.47
CA GLY A 48 -1.84 17.79 1.22
C GLY A 48 -1.64 16.27 1.38
N TYR A 49 -1.64 15.73 2.61
CA TYR A 49 -1.51 14.30 2.87
C TYR A 49 -2.86 13.56 2.82
N ALA A 50 -2.84 12.32 2.33
CA ALA A 50 -3.99 11.42 2.28
C ALA A 50 -3.84 10.21 3.22
N GLU A 51 -4.95 9.58 3.62
CA GLU A 51 -4.93 8.30 4.33
C GLU A 51 -4.69 7.16 3.33
N ILE A 52 -3.50 6.56 3.40
CA ILE A 52 -3.02 5.51 2.51
C ILE A 52 -3.13 4.17 3.23
N THR A 53 -3.71 3.18 2.55
CA THR A 53 -3.88 1.82 3.07
C THR A 53 -3.22 0.83 2.13
N VAL A 54 -2.25 0.05 2.64
CA VAL A 54 -1.50 -0.95 1.88
C VAL A 54 -1.65 -2.33 2.50
N LYS A 55 -1.74 -3.35 1.65
CA LYS A 55 -1.75 -4.76 2.09
C LYS A 55 -0.32 -5.30 2.07
N VAL A 56 0.02 -6.06 3.10
CA VAL A 56 1.38 -6.57 3.34
C VAL A 56 1.34 -8.00 3.88
N GLY A 57 2.47 -8.67 3.83
CA GLY A 57 2.66 -10.05 4.26
C GLY A 57 2.38 -11.07 3.17
N LEU A 58 2.54 -12.33 3.53
CA LEU A 58 2.20 -13.47 2.68
C LEU A 58 0.69 -13.47 2.43
N ALA A 59 0.28 -13.65 1.18
CA ALA A 59 -1.11 -13.61 0.72
C ALA A 59 -1.87 -12.34 1.17
N ASN A 60 -1.17 -11.21 1.33
CA ASN A 60 -1.77 -9.93 1.74
C ASN A 60 -2.52 -9.99 3.08
N SER A 61 -2.02 -10.79 4.02
CA SER A 61 -2.65 -11.10 5.32
C SER A 61 -2.76 -9.93 6.31
N SER A 62 -2.01 -8.85 6.11
CA SER A 62 -2.01 -7.69 7.00
C SER A 62 -2.30 -6.40 6.25
N ILE A 63 -2.97 -5.47 6.92
CA ILE A 63 -3.29 -4.13 6.39
C ILE A 63 -2.54 -3.10 7.23
N LYS A 64 -1.72 -2.28 6.58
CA LYS A 64 -1.08 -1.10 7.19
C LYS A 64 -1.76 0.16 6.67
N ARG A 65 -2.04 1.10 7.57
CA ARG A 65 -2.68 2.37 7.25
C ARG A 65 -1.89 3.53 7.86
N PHE A 66 -1.64 4.56 7.07
CA PHE A 66 -0.85 5.73 7.47
C PHE A 66 -1.30 6.97 6.69
N LEU A 67 -0.88 8.15 7.15
CA LEU A 67 -1.10 9.41 6.45
C LEU A 67 0.16 9.77 5.66
N GLY A 68 0.03 10.09 4.38
CA GLY A 68 1.16 10.39 3.49
C GLY A 68 0.77 10.91 2.11
N VAL A 69 1.79 11.24 1.30
CA VAL A 69 1.68 11.62 -0.12
C VAL A 69 2.46 10.60 -0.94
N ALA A 70 1.92 10.20 -2.09
CA ALA A 70 2.64 9.37 -3.04
C ALA A 70 3.69 10.22 -3.78
N LEU A 71 4.95 9.79 -3.74
CA LEU A 71 6.06 10.45 -4.43
C LEU A 71 6.30 9.85 -5.82
N GLY A 72 5.92 8.59 -6.00
CA GLY A 72 6.07 7.88 -7.27
C GLY A 72 5.68 6.42 -7.15
N GLU A 73 5.41 5.81 -8.29
CA GLU A 73 5.14 4.39 -8.43
C GLU A 73 5.90 3.87 -9.64
N TRP A 74 6.45 2.68 -9.50
CA TRP A 74 7.08 1.93 -10.58
C TRP A 74 6.47 0.55 -10.64
N THR A 75 6.10 0.15 -11.85
CA THR A 75 5.38 -1.09 -12.09
C THR A 75 6.04 -1.79 -13.26
N ALA A 76 6.42 -3.05 -13.05
CA ALA A 76 6.89 -3.93 -14.11
C ALA A 76 5.88 -5.06 -14.34
N SER A 77 5.32 -5.09 -15.55
CA SER A 77 4.50 -6.21 -16.00
C SER A 77 5.38 -7.25 -16.70
N SER A 78 5.27 -8.49 -16.27
CA SER A 78 5.89 -9.66 -16.90
C SER A 78 4.82 -10.68 -17.28
N ASN A 79 5.20 -11.73 -18.03
CA ASN A 79 4.28 -12.83 -18.35
C ASN A 79 3.74 -13.54 -17.10
N ASP A 80 4.47 -13.49 -15.99
CA ASP A 80 4.12 -14.19 -14.75
C ASP A 80 3.36 -13.29 -13.75
N GLY A 81 3.23 -11.99 -14.05
CA GLY A 81 2.47 -11.05 -13.23
C GLY A 81 3.10 -9.65 -13.17
N GLU A 82 2.47 -8.79 -12.37
CA GLU A 82 2.84 -7.39 -12.19
C GLU A 82 3.50 -7.16 -10.81
N GLU A 83 4.74 -6.68 -10.81
CA GLU A 83 5.47 -6.26 -9.61
C GLU A 83 5.40 -4.74 -9.49
N THR A 84 4.97 -4.25 -8.32
CA THR A 84 4.74 -2.82 -8.09
C THR A 84 5.55 -2.34 -6.89
N TYR A 85 6.23 -1.21 -7.07
CA TYR A 85 6.93 -0.45 -6.04
C TYR A 85 6.28 0.91 -5.91
N SER A 86 5.70 1.21 -4.75
CA SER A 86 5.09 2.51 -4.45
C SER A 86 5.88 3.21 -3.35
N LEU A 87 6.29 4.45 -3.60
CA LEU A 87 7.03 5.29 -2.66
C LEU A 87 6.12 6.40 -2.11
N PHE A 88 6.16 6.59 -0.80
CA PHE A 88 5.37 7.59 -0.11
C PHE A 88 6.21 8.43 0.84
N ARG A 89 5.83 9.70 1.02
CA ARG A 89 6.25 10.55 2.14
C ARG A 89 5.18 10.52 3.21
N THR A 90 5.53 10.09 4.41
CA THR A 90 4.59 10.07 5.54
C THR A 90 4.39 11.48 6.12
N ALA A 91 3.27 11.71 6.79
CA ALA A 91 3.00 12.97 7.50
C ALA A 91 4.03 13.31 8.61
N LYS A 92 4.88 12.33 9.00
CA LYS A 92 5.99 12.54 9.93
C LYS A 92 7.32 12.87 9.23
N GLY A 93 7.32 13.09 7.91
CA GLY A 93 8.51 13.40 7.12
C GLY A 93 9.37 12.20 6.73
N ARG A 94 9.03 10.98 7.16
CA ARG A 94 9.75 9.75 6.80
C ARG A 94 9.28 9.18 5.48
N PHE A 95 10.09 8.35 4.84
CA PHE A 95 9.74 7.67 3.60
C PHE A 95 9.21 6.27 3.87
N ALA A 96 8.18 5.88 3.13
CA ALA A 96 7.59 4.55 3.18
C ALA A 96 7.62 3.90 1.80
N VAL A 97 8.12 2.68 1.74
CA VAL A 97 8.19 1.87 0.52
C VAL A 97 7.25 0.70 0.66
N HIS A 98 6.32 0.57 -0.29
CA HIS A 98 5.50 -0.60 -0.46
C HIS A 98 5.98 -1.35 -1.70
N HIS A 99 6.19 -2.66 -1.54
CA HIS A 99 6.62 -3.52 -2.63
C HIS A 99 5.69 -4.73 -2.70
N SER A 100 4.94 -4.84 -3.79
CA SER A 100 3.94 -5.87 -4.03
C SER A 100 4.42 -6.80 -5.13
N ARG A 101 4.57 -8.09 -4.80
CA ARG A 101 4.87 -9.16 -5.76
C ARG A 101 3.62 -9.98 -6.06
N PRO A 102 3.39 -10.32 -7.33
CA PRO A 102 2.26 -11.12 -7.74
C PRO A 102 2.45 -12.57 -7.30
N GLU A 103 1.36 -13.31 -7.36
CA GLU A 103 1.40 -14.77 -7.28
C GLU A 103 1.97 -15.33 -8.59
N LEU A 104 3.04 -16.11 -8.50
CA LEU A 104 3.67 -16.72 -9.67
C LEU A 104 3.32 -18.21 -9.77
N HIS A 105 3.02 -18.65 -11.00
CA HIS A 105 2.85 -20.04 -11.38
C HIS A 105 4.07 -20.51 -12.17
N ILE A 106 4.97 -21.22 -11.51
CA ILE A 106 6.23 -21.68 -12.11
C ILE A 106 6.06 -23.14 -12.54
N PRO A 107 6.29 -23.49 -13.82
CA PRO A 107 6.33 -24.89 -14.22
C PRO A 107 7.50 -25.59 -13.51
N ALA A 108 7.24 -26.67 -12.80
CA ALA A 108 8.22 -27.40 -12.00
C ALA A 108 8.25 -28.88 -12.42
N GLY A 109 9.43 -29.48 -12.57
CA GLY A 109 9.58 -30.91 -12.89
C GLY A 109 10.56 -31.20 -14.03
N PRO A 110 10.87 -32.48 -14.31
CA PRO A 110 11.91 -32.90 -15.27
C PRO A 110 11.65 -32.43 -16.72
N ASN A 111 10.41 -32.05 -17.03
CA ASN A 111 9.97 -31.57 -18.35
C ASN A 111 9.69 -30.05 -18.40
N ALA A 112 9.98 -29.27 -17.36
CA ALA A 112 9.71 -27.82 -17.34
C ALA A 112 10.41 -27.07 -18.50
N GLU A 113 11.63 -27.48 -18.86
CA GLU A 113 12.37 -26.93 -20.01
C GLU A 113 11.89 -27.48 -21.37
N ARG A 114 11.20 -28.62 -21.38
CA ARG A 114 10.68 -29.27 -22.59
C ARG A 114 9.41 -28.57 -23.09
N GLY A 115 8.56 -28.10 -22.18
CA GLY A 115 7.35 -27.32 -22.50
C GLY A 115 7.65 -25.97 -23.17
N GLN A 116 8.70 -25.25 -22.75
CA GLN A 116 9.12 -24.00 -23.39
C GLN A 116 9.72 -24.21 -24.80
N LYS A 117 10.36 -25.36 -25.07
CA LYS A 117 10.88 -25.69 -26.40
C LYS A 117 9.78 -26.12 -27.37
N TRP A 118 8.68 -26.68 -26.87
CA TRP A 118 7.54 -27.13 -27.67
C TRP A 118 6.53 -26.02 -27.97
N SER A 119 6.61 -24.87 -27.29
CA SER A 119 5.71 -23.72 -27.46
C SER A 119 6.06 -22.80 -28.63
N SER A 120 7.04 -23.15 -29.49
CA SER A 120 7.39 -22.37 -30.68
C SER A 120 7.07 -23.10 -31.99
N GLY A 121 6.28 -22.45 -32.86
CA GLY A 121 5.91 -22.93 -34.19
C GLY A 121 4.66 -23.82 -34.26
N TRP A 122 4.41 -24.41 -35.44
CA TRP A 122 3.25 -25.26 -35.75
C TRP A 122 3.03 -26.46 -34.80
N ARG A 123 4.08 -26.88 -34.07
CA ARG A 123 4.02 -27.93 -33.04
C ARG A 123 3.29 -27.50 -31.76
N GLY A 124 3.21 -26.20 -31.48
CA GLY A 124 2.41 -25.67 -30.37
C GLY A 124 0.90 -25.77 -30.62
N TRP A 125 0.47 -25.86 -31.89
CA TRP A 125 -0.95 -25.96 -32.26
C TRP A 125 -1.54 -27.36 -32.05
N ILE A 126 -0.68 -28.39 -31.95
CA ILE A 126 -1.09 -29.80 -31.72
C ILE A 126 -1.20 -30.11 -30.21
N GLY A 127 -0.72 -29.20 -29.34
CA GLY A 127 -0.70 -29.37 -27.90
C GLY A 127 0.34 -30.38 -27.44
N ASP A 128 0.99 -30.11 -26.30
CA ASP A 128 1.81 -31.08 -25.60
C ASP A 128 0.91 -31.92 -24.70
N TRP A 129 0.64 -33.18 -25.09
CA TRP A 129 -0.19 -34.14 -24.35
C TRP A 129 0.65 -34.93 -23.33
N SER A 130 1.65 -34.30 -22.72
CA SER A 130 2.46 -34.93 -21.68
C SER A 130 1.67 -35.00 -20.35
N PRO A 131 1.50 -36.20 -19.76
CA PRO A 131 0.72 -36.37 -18.52
C PRO A 131 1.42 -35.84 -17.26
N ASP A 132 2.70 -35.48 -17.34
CA ASP A 132 3.51 -35.04 -16.19
C ASP A 132 3.79 -33.53 -16.25
N GLN A 133 2.74 -32.71 -16.18
CA GLN A 133 2.86 -31.27 -15.93
C GLN A 133 2.77 -31.01 -14.43
N ALA A 134 3.90 -30.69 -13.80
CA ALA A 134 3.93 -30.20 -12.43
C ALA A 134 4.10 -28.68 -12.42
N TRP A 135 3.43 -28.03 -11.48
CA TRP A 135 3.41 -26.58 -11.30
C TRP A 135 3.64 -26.27 -9.84
N MET A 136 4.44 -25.24 -9.58
CA MET A 136 4.67 -24.67 -8.25
C MET A 136 3.98 -23.31 -8.19
N ARG A 137 3.24 -23.08 -7.11
CA ARG A 137 2.52 -21.81 -6.87
C ARG A 137 3.21 -21.06 -5.74
N THR A 138 3.62 -19.82 -5.99
CA THR A 138 4.12 -18.94 -4.94
C THR A 138 3.03 -17.94 -4.56
N PRO A 139 2.67 -17.80 -3.28
CA PRO A 139 1.64 -16.87 -2.88
C PRO A 139 2.10 -15.43 -3.13
N ALA A 140 1.16 -14.55 -3.48
CA ALA A 140 1.41 -13.11 -3.57
C ALA A 140 2.02 -12.61 -2.25
N GLN A 141 3.04 -11.78 -2.33
CA GLN A 141 3.77 -11.29 -1.17
C GLN A 141 3.96 -9.78 -1.30
N ALA A 142 3.56 -9.04 -0.26
CA ALA A 142 3.83 -7.62 -0.19
C ALA A 142 4.68 -7.29 1.03
N THR A 143 5.67 -6.42 0.87
CA THR A 143 6.51 -5.92 1.95
C THR A 143 6.32 -4.42 2.13
N PHE A 144 6.61 -3.93 3.34
CA PHE A 144 6.48 -2.51 3.65
C PHE A 144 7.57 -2.09 4.62
N ALA A 145 8.43 -1.19 4.16
CA ALA A 145 9.55 -0.63 4.90
C ALA A 145 9.34 0.88 5.12
N VAL A 146 9.87 1.40 6.21
CA VAL A 146 9.88 2.83 6.51
C VAL A 146 11.31 3.20 6.83
N VAL A 147 11.82 4.24 6.19
CA VAL A 147 13.19 4.74 6.31
C VAL A 147 13.18 6.23 6.58
N ASP A 148 14.24 6.72 7.22
CA ASP A 148 14.33 8.12 7.63
C ASP A 148 15.05 8.98 6.59
N THR A 149 15.96 8.38 5.82
CA THR A 149 16.85 9.09 4.89
C THR A 149 16.64 8.63 3.45
N VAL A 150 17.08 9.45 2.48
CA VAL A 150 16.94 9.14 1.06
C VAL A 150 17.94 8.06 0.64
N GLU A 151 19.11 8.04 1.25
CA GLU A 151 20.17 7.06 1.00
C GLU A 151 19.71 5.63 1.34
N GLU A 152 18.86 5.48 2.37
CA GLU A 152 18.25 4.20 2.74
C GLU A 152 17.21 3.69 1.71
N LEU A 153 16.74 4.54 0.78
CA LEU A 153 15.82 4.13 -0.28
C LEU A 153 16.51 3.40 -1.44
N GLU A 154 17.80 3.67 -1.68
CA GLU A 154 18.56 3.07 -2.78
C GLU A 154 18.49 1.53 -2.80
N PRO A 155 18.71 0.80 -1.69
CA PRO A 155 18.61 -0.65 -1.70
C PRO A 155 17.17 -1.20 -1.79
N LEU A 156 16.15 -0.36 -1.59
CA LEU A 156 14.75 -0.77 -1.53
C LEU A 156 13.99 -0.52 -2.83
N LEU A 157 14.52 0.33 -3.72
CA LEU A 157 13.84 0.79 -4.92
C LEU A 157 14.59 0.40 -6.19
N PRO A 158 13.88 0.18 -7.31
CA PRO A 158 14.49 0.17 -8.63
C PRO A 158 15.19 1.51 -8.93
N ALA A 159 16.30 1.46 -9.67
CA ALA A 159 17.13 2.63 -9.96
C ALA A 159 16.39 3.77 -10.71
N GLU A 160 15.32 3.44 -11.45
CA GLU A 160 14.46 4.43 -12.11
C GLU A 160 13.61 5.20 -11.10
N LEU A 161 12.97 4.48 -10.18
CA LEU A 161 12.14 5.07 -9.13
C LEU A 161 12.98 5.84 -8.12
N TYR A 162 14.19 5.38 -7.81
CA TYR A 162 15.12 6.11 -6.95
C TYR A 162 15.54 7.46 -7.54
N ARG A 163 15.83 7.51 -8.85
CA ARG A 163 16.14 8.78 -9.54
C ARG A 163 14.96 9.74 -9.55
N LEU A 164 13.75 9.22 -9.78
CA LEU A 164 12.52 10.02 -9.69
C LEU A 164 12.34 10.56 -8.27
N ALA A 165 12.55 9.73 -7.25
CA ALA A 165 12.45 10.13 -5.85
C ALA A 165 13.41 11.29 -5.52
N LEU A 166 14.66 11.21 -5.98
CA LEU A 166 15.65 12.28 -5.80
C LEU A 166 15.17 13.60 -6.42
N GLN A 167 14.62 13.56 -7.64
CA GLN A 167 14.08 14.75 -8.30
C GLN A 167 12.90 15.33 -7.52
N THR A 168 11.90 14.51 -7.20
CA THR A 168 10.69 14.94 -6.49
C THR A 168 10.99 15.48 -5.08
N ILE A 169 11.99 14.94 -4.39
CA ILE A 169 12.40 15.40 -3.06
C ILE A 169 13.20 16.71 -3.14
N HIS A 170 14.06 16.87 -4.16
CA HIS A 170 14.79 18.12 -4.38
C HIS A 170 13.90 19.27 -4.86
N ASP A 171 12.88 18.96 -5.67
CA ASP A 171 11.93 19.93 -6.23
C ASP A 171 10.75 20.20 -5.27
N GLU A 172 10.89 19.91 -3.96
CA GLU A 172 9.85 20.23 -2.98
C GLU A 172 9.51 21.73 -3.09
N PRO A 173 8.28 22.09 -3.49
CA PRO A 173 7.98 23.47 -3.83
C PRO A 173 8.17 24.31 -2.57
N GLU A 174 9.08 25.28 -2.63
CA GLU A 174 9.08 26.39 -1.68
C GLU A 174 7.66 26.98 -1.74
N VAL A 175 6.90 26.79 -0.67
CA VAL A 175 5.55 27.35 -0.56
C VAL A 175 5.74 28.87 -0.53
N GLU A 176 5.57 29.51 -1.68
CA GLU A 176 5.52 30.95 -1.78
C GLU A 176 4.09 31.38 -1.41
N ASP A 177 3.94 31.93 -0.20
CA ASP A 177 2.70 32.60 0.20
C ASP A 177 2.55 33.87 -0.64
N LEU A 178 1.78 33.76 -1.73
CA LEU A 178 1.42 34.90 -2.57
C LEU A 178 0.32 35.72 -1.88
N ASP A 179 0.63 36.96 -1.51
CA ASP A 179 -0.30 37.91 -0.88
C ASP A 179 -1.23 38.53 -1.97
N ILE A 180 -2.12 37.71 -2.53
CA ILE A 180 -3.11 38.08 -3.56
C ILE A 180 -4.56 38.02 -3.07
#